data_AF-A0A0R2L6Z6-F1
#
_entry.id   AF-A0A0R2L6Z6-F1
#
_cell.length_a   1.000
_cell.length_b   1.000
_cell.length_c   1.000
_cell.angle_alpha   90.00
_cell.angle_beta   90.00
_cell.angle_gamma   90.00
#
_symmetry.space_group_name_H-M   'P 1'
#
loop_
_entity.id
_entity.type
_entity.pdbx_description
1 polymer ?
#
loop_
_entity_poly.entity_id
_entity_poly.type
_entity_poly.pdbx_seq_one_letter_code
_entity_poly.pdbx_strand_id
1 'polypeptide(L)' 'MFGKRRKNLKKEFDDILLEDIDQAFTTWINARKNQETVFEADEEMAAQTKATRAQYELLYREARIRQVKGHLQSSVISR' A
#
# COMPACT_ATOMS: atom_id res chain seq x y z
N MET A 1 -37.52 -19.25 -3.08
CA MET A 1 -36.33 -19.56 -3.91
C MET A 1 -35.57 -18.27 -4.24
N PHE A 2 -34.31 -18.21 -3.84
CA PHE A 2 -33.22 -17.41 -4.42
C PHE A 2 -33.36 -15.87 -4.57
N GLY A 3 -33.34 -15.16 -3.45
CA GLY A 3 -32.73 -13.83 -3.42
C GLY A 3 -31.22 -13.98 -3.24
N LYS A 4 -30.44 -13.98 -4.33
CA LYS A 4 -28.96 -13.96 -4.21
C LYS A 4 -28.58 -12.74 -3.35
N ARG A 5 -27.88 -12.96 -2.24
CA ARG A 5 -27.32 -11.86 -1.42
C ARG A 5 -26.49 -10.99 -2.35
N ARG A 6 -26.89 -9.73 -2.54
CA ARG A 6 -26.10 -8.78 -3.34
C ARG A 6 -24.77 -8.59 -2.62
N LYS A 7 -23.66 -8.87 -3.31
CA LYS A 7 -22.32 -8.59 -2.79
C LYS A 7 -22.22 -7.10 -2.49
N ASN A 8 -21.66 -6.75 -1.33
CA ASN A 8 -21.36 -5.36 -1.01
C ASN A 8 -20.03 -4.99 -1.68
N LEU A 9 -20.10 -4.62 -2.97
CA LEU A 9 -18.93 -4.31 -3.79
C LEU A 9 -18.05 -3.19 -3.19
N LYS A 10 -18.66 -2.23 -2.50
CA LYS A 10 -17.91 -1.20 -1.79
C LYS A 10 -17.02 -1.82 -0.73
N LYS A 11 -17.59 -2.68 0.13
CA LYS A 11 -16.84 -3.35 1.18
C LYS A 11 -15.75 -4.26 0.61
N GLU A 12 -16.08 -5.06 -0.40
CA GLU A 12 -15.12 -5.95 -1.06
C GLU A 12 -13.94 -5.18 -1.64
N PHE A 13 -14.19 -4.04 -2.28
CA PHE A 13 -13.12 -3.17 -2.75
C PHE A 13 -12.31 -2.56 -1.60
N ASP A 14 -12.99 -2.03 -0.58
CA ASP A 14 -12.32 -1.38 0.55
C ASP A 14 -11.43 -2.38 1.31
N ASP A 15 -11.86 -3.64 1.44
CA ASP A 15 -11.07 -4.73 2.02
C ASP A 15 -9.83 -5.04 1.15
N ILE A 16 -9.99 -5.17 -0.18
CA ILE A 16 -8.86 -5.38 -1.12
C ILE A 16 -7.87 -4.20 -1.08
N LEU A 17 -8.38 -2.96 -1.02
CA LEU A 17 -7.54 -1.78 -0.96
C LEU A 17 -6.67 -1.74 0.30
N LEU A 18 -7.17 -2.24 1.43
CA LEU A 18 -6.37 -2.35 2.65
C LEU A 18 -5.26 -3.39 2.49
N GLU A 19 -5.56 -4.55 1.91
CA GLU A 19 -4.56 -5.59 1.61
C GLU A 19 -3.46 -5.07 0.67
N ASP A 20 -3.84 -4.36 -0.39
CA ASP A 20 -2.91 -3.75 -1.35
C ASP A 20 -2.01 -2.69 -0.70
N ILE A 21 -2.55 -1.90 0.24
CA ILE A 21 -1.77 -0.89 0.99
C ILE A 21 -0.72 -1.58 1.86
N ASP A 22 -1.09 -2.64 2.58
CA ASP A 22 -0.16 -3.37 3.44
C ASP A 22 0.96 -4.03 2.61
N GLN A 23 0.60 -4.63 1.47
CA GLN A 23 1.57 -5.23 0.57
C GLN A 23 2.52 -4.17 -0.02
N ALA A 24 2.00 -3.03 -0.47
CA ALA A 24 2.81 -1.93 -0.99
C ALA A 24 3.74 -1.36 0.10
N PHE A 25 3.26 -1.26 1.34
CA PHE A 25 4.06 -0.83 2.47
C PHE A 25 5.22 -1.79 2.75
N THR A 26 4.95 -3.09 2.86
CA THR A 26 6.00 -4.11 3.04
C THR A 26 7.01 -4.08 1.90
N THR A 27 6.56 -3.97 0.66
CA THR A 27 7.45 -3.87 -0.51
C THR A 27 8.36 -2.65 -0.42
N TRP A 28 7.82 -1.48 -0.08
CA TRP A 28 8.61 -0.26 0.07
C TRP A 28 9.63 -0.37 1.21
N ILE A 29 9.24 -0.89 2.38
CA ILE A 29 10.16 -1.11 3.51
C ILE A 29 11.30 -2.06 3.12
N ASN A 30 10.99 -3.13 2.39
CA ASN A 30 12.00 -4.07 1.90
C ASN A 30 12.93 -3.43 0.87
N ALA A 31 12.40 -2.66 -0.09
CA ALA A 31 13.21 -1.93 -1.07
C ALA A 31 14.18 -0.95 -0.39
N ARG A 32 13.68 -0.18 0.59
CA ARG A 32 14.49 0.75 1.38
C ARG A 32 15.59 0.02 2.15
N LYS A 33 15.24 -1.07 2.84
CA LYS A 33 16.22 -1.87 3.60
C LYS A 33 17.29 -2.48 2.70
N ASN A 34 16.91 -2.97 1.52
CA ASN A 34 17.86 -3.50 0.55
C ASN A 34 18.83 -2.41 0.07
N GLN A 35 18.31 -1.22 -0.26
CA GLN A 35 19.14 -0.07 -0.65
C GLN A 35 20.13 0.33 0.47
N GLU A 36 19.72 0.28 1.74
CA GLU A 36 20.59 0.59 2.88
C GLU A 36 21.64 -0.50 3.16
N THR A 37 21.36 -1.75 2.80
CA THR A 37 22.23 -2.90 3.10
C THR A 37 23.30 -3.12 2.02
N VAL A 38 23.01 -2.75 0.77
CA VAL A 38 23.93 -2.96 -0.36
C VAL A 38 24.99 -1.87 -0.37
N PHE A 39 26.26 -2.27 -0.30
CA PHE A 39 27.43 -1.37 -0.27
C PHE A 39 27.60 -0.56 -1.56
N GLU A 40 27.15 -1.10 -2.70
CA GLU A 40 27.06 -0.44 -4.01
C GLU A 40 25.58 -0.22 -4.39
N ALA A 41 24.82 0.52 -3.57
CA ALA A 41 23.48 0.92 -3.98
C ALA A 41 23.57 1.79 -5.25
N ASP A 42 23.04 1.29 -6.36
CA ASP A 42 23.06 1.98 -7.65
C ASP A 42 21.80 2.84 -7.86
N GLU A 43 21.78 3.61 -8.95
CA GLU A 43 20.65 4.47 -9.32
C GLU A 43 19.35 3.68 -9.56
N GLU A 44 19.46 2.41 -9.98
CA GLU A 44 18.30 1.53 -10.21
C GLU A 44 17.61 1.18 -8.89
N MET A 45 18.37 0.84 -7.85
CA MET A 45 17.81 0.60 -6.51
C MET A 45 17.12 1.85 -5.95
N ALA A 46 17.70 3.03 -6.12
CA ALA A 46 17.09 4.28 -5.70
C ALA A 46 15.78 4.57 -6.46
N ALA A 47 15.77 4.32 -7.77
CA ALA A 47 14.57 4.45 -8.61
C ALA A 47 13.48 3.47 -8.17
N GLN A 48 13.84 2.22 -7.86
CA GLN A 48 12.91 1.19 -7.38
C GLN A 48 12.31 1.55 -6.02
N THR A 49 13.12 2.02 -5.06
CA THR A 49 12.62 2.51 -3.77
C THR A 49 11.66 3.68 -3.95
N LYS A 50 11.95 4.61 -4.88
CA LYS A 50 11.08 5.75 -5.19
C LYS A 50 9.76 5.31 -5.84
N ALA A 51 9.80 4.36 -6.76
CA ALA A 51 8.62 3.82 -7.43
C ALA A 51 7.69 3.09 -6.45
N THR A 52 8.25 2.20 -5.61
CA THR A 52 7.48 1.46 -4.60
C THR A 52 6.87 2.39 -3.54
N ARG A 53 7.60 3.44 -3.15
CA ARG A 53 7.06 4.50 -2.29
C ARG A 53 5.87 5.22 -2.94
N ALA A 54 6.00 5.64 -4.20
CA ALA A 54 4.94 6.34 -4.91
C ALA A 54 3.67 5.48 -5.04
N GLN A 55 3.83 4.16 -5.24
CA GLN A 55 2.70 3.21 -5.26
C GLN A 55 1.98 3.17 -3.91
N TYR A 56 2.72 3.05 -2.79
CA TYR A 56 2.12 3.09 -1.46
C TYR A 56 1.37 4.41 -1.20
N GLU A 57 1.98 5.55 -1.53
CA GLU A 57 1.36 6.88 -1.33
C GLU A 57 0.06 7.06 -2.14
N LEU A 58 0.03 6.52 -3.38
CA LEU A 58 -1.17 6.53 -4.22
C LEU A 58 -2.33 5.76 -3.57
N LEU A 59 -2.07 4.53 -3.14
CA LEU A 59 -3.08 3.67 -2.51
C LEU A 59 -3.56 4.26 -1.19
N TYR A 60 -2.65 4.79 -0.38
CA TYR A 60 -2.99 5.45 0.87
C TYR A 60 -3.87 6.70 0.63
N ARG A 61 -3.58 7.50 -0.41
CA ARG A 61 -4.42 8.64 -0.80
C ARG A 61 -5.82 8.19 -1.20
N GLU A 62 -5.94 7.11 -1.97
CA GLU A 62 -7.24 6.56 -2.39
C GLU A 62 -8.06 6.10 -1.17
N ALA A 63 -7.44 5.40 -0.22
CA ALA A 63 -8.12 4.97 1.01
C ALA A 63 -8.62 6.16 1.84
N ARG A 64 -7.84 7.26 1.88
CA ARG A 64 -8.26 8.50 2.54
C ARG A 64 -9.44 9.18 1.84
N ILE A 65 -9.43 9.26 0.52
CA ILE A 65 -10.54 9.83 -0.27
C ILE A 65 -11.82 9.03 -0.05
N ARG A 66 -11.71 7.71 -0.01
CA ARG A 66 -12.82 6.78 0.22
C ARG A 66 -13.29 6.67 1.66
N GLN A 67 -12.53 7.23 2.60
CA GLN A 67 -12.75 7.11 4.03
C GLN A 67 -12.87 5.64 4.47
N VAL A 68 -11.99 4.79 3.94
CA VAL A 68 -11.97 3.36 4.27
C VAL A 68 -11.74 3.21 5.78
N LYS A 69 -12.60 2.43 6.42
CA LYS A 69 -12.52 2.12 7.85
C LYS A 69 -11.87 0.76 8.03
N GLY A 70 -10.70 0.72 8.67
CA GLY A 70 -9.94 -0.52 8.89
C GLY A 70 -8.57 -0.22 9.50
N HIS A 71 -7.70 -1.23 9.62
CA HIS A 71 -6.31 -0.98 9.98
C HIS A 71 -5.59 -0.32 8.80
N LEU A 72 -5.50 1.00 8.82
CA LEU A 72 -4.45 1.66 8.05
C LEU A 72 -3.28 1.74 9.02
N GLN A 73 -2.19 1.01 8.77
CA GLN A 73 -0.95 1.18 9.52
C GLN A 73 -0.58 2.66 9.45
N SER A 74 -0.90 3.40 10.52
CA SER A 74 -0.73 4.86 10.62
C SER A 74 0.73 5.24 10.90
N SER A 75 1.63 4.27 10.92
CA SER A 75 2.92 4.34 11.58
C SER A 75 4.03 4.99 10.77
N VAL A 76 3.84 5.38 9.49
CA VAL A 76 4.99 5.79 8.64
C VAL A 76 4.86 7.17 7.97
N ILE A 77 3.77 7.91 8.16
CA ILE A 77 3.75 9.34 7.84
C ILE A 77 4.07 10.13 9.12
N SER A 78 5.29 9.95 9.63
CA SER A 78 5.90 10.98 10.49
C SER A 78 6.31 12.13 9.58
N ARG A 79 5.65 13.26 9.79
CA ARG A 79 5.82 14.53 9.04
C ARG A 79 7.22 15.10 9.17
#